data_AF-A0A3C1YF26-F1
#
_entry.id   AF-A0A3C1YF26-F1
#
_cell.length_a   1.000
_cell.length_b   1.000
_cell.length_c   1.000
_cell.angle_alpha   90.00
_cell.angle_beta   90.00
_cell.angle_gamma   90.00
#
_symmetry.space_group_name_H-M   'P 1'
#
loop_
_entity.id
_entity.type
_entity.pdbx_description
1 polymer ?
#
loop_
_entity_poly.entity_id
_entity_poly.type
_entity_poly.pdbx_seq_one_letter_code
_entity_poly.pdbx_strand_id
1 'polypeptide(L)' 'MTNPIGDIEDCGTIFVIGSNPTENHPIIGYRMQRAVKKGAKLIVADP' A
#
# COMPACT_ATOMS: atom_id res chain seq x y z
N MET A 1 -10.52 -6.48 0.14
CA MET A 1 -9.62 -6.41 1.31
C MET A 1 -10.20 -7.30 2.40
N THR A 2 -9.41 -8.24 2.92
CA THR A 2 -9.80 -9.11 4.06
C THR A 2 -9.30 -8.60 5.40
N ASN A 3 -8.27 -7.74 5.40
CA ASN A 3 -7.70 -7.14 6.60
C ASN A 3 -8.26 -5.72 6.82
N PRO A 4 -8.27 -5.24 8.08
CA PRO A 4 -8.52 -3.84 8.38
C PRO A 4 -7.59 -2.89 7.59
N ILE A 5 -8.14 -1.75 7.15
CA ILE A 5 -7.37 -0.69 6.49
C ILE A 5 -6.28 -0.12 7.41
N GLY A 6 -6.48 -0.25 8.74
CA GLY A 6 -5.50 0.01 9.80
C GLY A 6 -4.13 -0.56 9.48
N ASP A 7 -4.11 -1.85 9.18
CA ASP A 7 -2.94 -2.71 9.16
C ASP A 7 -1.95 -2.37 8.04
N ILE A 8 -2.40 -1.62 7.02
CA ILE A 8 -1.56 -1.22 5.88
C ILE A 8 -0.33 -0.44 6.35
N GLU A 9 -0.48 0.41 7.35
CA GLU A 9 0.62 1.23 7.87
C GLU A 9 1.70 0.42 8.61
N ASP A 10 1.40 -0.81 9.02
CA ASP A 10 2.29 -1.67 9.81
C ASP A 10 2.79 -2.89 9.01
N CYS A 11 2.46 -2.95 7.71
CA CYS A 11 2.95 -3.98 6.80
C CYS A 11 4.46 -3.83 6.57
N GLY A 12 5.23 -4.93 6.68
CA GLY A 12 6.66 -4.95 6.35
C GLY A 12 6.95 -5.01 4.84
N THR A 13 5.96 -5.43 4.04
CA THR A 13 6.05 -5.48 2.57
C THR A 13 4.67 -5.27 1.98
N ILE A 14 4.60 -4.46 0.92
CA ILE A 14 3.39 -4.13 0.16
C ILE A 14 3.66 -4.53 -1.29
N PHE A 15 2.83 -5.39 -1.84
CA PHE A 15 2.90 -5.81 -3.23
C PHE A 15 1.65 -5.35 -3.97
N VAL A 16 1.82 -4.46 -4.95
CA VAL A 16 0.75 -3.89 -5.77
C VAL A 16 0.84 -4.50 -7.16
N ILE A 17 -0.26 -5.06 -7.66
CA ILE A 17 -0.34 -5.61 -9.01
C ILE A 17 -1.55 -5.06 -9.72
N GLY A 18 -1.38 -4.52 -10.94
CA GLY A 18 -2.47 -4.09 -11.82
C GLY A 18 -3.41 -3.05 -11.20
N SER A 19 -2.89 -2.16 -10.37
CA SER A 19 -3.70 -1.19 -9.62
C SER A 19 -2.93 0.08 -9.32
N ASN A 20 -3.63 1.22 -9.37
CA ASN A 20 -3.15 2.53 -8.93
C ASN A 20 -3.96 3.03 -7.72
N PRO A 21 -3.62 2.61 -6.48
CA PRO A 21 -4.35 3.03 -5.28
C PRO A 21 -4.25 4.54 -5.01
N THR A 22 -3.21 5.21 -5.49
CA THR A 22 -3.02 6.66 -5.29
C THR A 22 -4.13 7.47 -5.96
N GLU A 23 -4.59 7.02 -7.14
CA GLU A 23 -5.64 7.67 -7.91
C GLU A 23 -7.03 7.15 -7.51
N ASN A 24 -7.20 5.82 -7.48
CA ASN A 24 -8.52 5.22 -7.30
C ASN A 24 -8.96 5.17 -5.83
N HIS A 25 -8.00 5.14 -4.89
CA HIS A 25 -8.26 4.99 -3.45
C HIS A 25 -7.28 5.83 -2.60
N PRO A 26 -7.35 7.18 -2.64
CA PRO A 26 -6.30 8.05 -2.10
C PRO A 26 -5.92 7.80 -0.63
N ILE A 27 -6.88 7.39 0.21
CA ILE A 27 -6.62 7.04 1.61
C ILE A 27 -5.75 5.78 1.75
N ILE A 28 -5.93 4.80 0.87
CA ILE A 28 -5.10 3.59 0.81
C ILE A 28 -3.69 3.95 0.33
N GLY A 29 -3.59 4.75 -0.73
CA GLY A 29 -2.30 5.27 -1.22
C GLY A 29 -1.54 6.03 -0.13
N TYR A 30 -2.21 6.90 0.62
CA TYR A 30 -1.61 7.64 1.74
C TYR A 30 -1.08 6.71 2.85
N ARG A 31 -1.83 5.66 3.21
CA ARG A 31 -1.40 4.67 4.22
C ARG A 31 -0.23 3.82 3.72
N MET A 32 -0.23 3.43 2.44
CA MET A 32 0.91 2.74 1.84
C MET A 32 2.18 3.61 1.87
N GLN A 33 2.06 4.91 1.56
CA GLN A 33 3.18 5.86 1.67
C GLN A 33 3.70 5.96 3.10
N ARG A 34 2.82 5.95 4.12
CA ARG A 34 3.23 5.92 5.53
C ARG A 34 3.97 4.64 5.90
N ALA A 35 3.49 3.48 5.44
CA ALA A 35 4.18 2.21 5.65
C ALA A 35 5.60 2.21 5.06
N VAL A 36 5.74 2.71 3.83
CA VAL A 36 7.06 2.87 3.18
C VAL A 36 7.98 3.78 3.98
N LYS A 37 7.46 4.90 4.50
CA LYS A 37 8.23 5.79 5.40
C LYS A 37 8.66 5.11 6.71
N LYS A 38 7.94 4.09 7.18
CA LYS A 38 8.33 3.24 8.33
C LYS A 38 9.30 2.11 7.95
N GLY A 39 9.66 1.96 6.67
CA GLY A 39 10.60 0.95 6.20
C GLY A 39 9.95 -0.25 5.49
N ALA A 40 8.65 -0.20 5.19
CA ALA A 40 8.01 -1.23 4.39
C ALA A 40 8.60 -1.29 2.97
N LYS A 41 8.84 -2.49 2.45
CA LYS A 41 9.22 -2.67 1.05
C LYS A 41 7.98 -2.53 0.16
N LEU A 42 7.99 -1.60 -0.79
CA LEU A 42 6.95 -1.49 -1.80
C LEU A 42 7.43 -2.11 -3.12
N ILE A 43 6.69 -3.10 -3.59
CA ILE A 43 6.92 -3.75 -4.88
C ILE A 43 5.69 -3.47 -5.74
N VAL A 44 5.90 -2.98 -6.95
CA VAL A 44 4.82 -2.73 -7.92
C VAL A 44 5.10 -3.60 -9.14
N ALA A 45 4.13 -4.43 -9.50
CA ALA A 45 4.13 -5.20 -10.73
C ALA A 45 2.92 -4.79 -11.57
N ASP A 46 3.16 -3.88 -12.50
CA ASP A 46 2.16 -3.42 -13.46
C ASP A 46 2.67 -3.81 -14.87
N PRO A 47 1.89 -4.51 -15.72
CA PRO A 47 2.28 -4.74 -17.12
C PRO A 47 2.36 -3.45 -17.93
#